data_AF-A0A0D7WXH7-F1
#
_entry.id   AF-A0A0D7WXH7-F1
#
_cell.length_a   1.000
_cell.length_b   1.000
_cell.length_c   1.000
_cell.angle_alpha   90.00
_cell.angle_beta   90.00
_cell.angle_gamma   90.00
#
_symmetry.space_group_name_H-M   'P 1'
#
loop_
_entity.id
_entity.type
_entity.pdbx_description
1 polymer ?
#
loop_
_entity_poly.entity_id
_entity_poly.type
_entity_poly.pdbx_seq_one_letter_code
_entity_poly.pdbx_strand_id
1 'polypeptide(L)' 'MSNIVRGRCLLKVRINEAGTTQSELARKIGYSRQQLSNWANNREKMSYEAAVLICRVLGCHAEDLYEWHFA' A
#
# COMPACT_ATOMS: atom_id res chain seq x y z
N MET A 1 -10.81 -24.23 -10.59
CA MET A 1 -9.65 -23.33 -10.78
C MET A 1 -9.61 -22.43 -9.57
N SER A 2 -8.51 -22.40 -8.83
CA SER A 2 -8.36 -21.48 -7.69
C SER A 2 -8.14 -20.07 -8.22
N ASN A 3 -8.99 -19.12 -7.84
CA ASN A 3 -8.85 -17.71 -8.21
C ASN A 3 -8.46 -16.90 -6.96
N ILE A 4 -7.55 -15.95 -7.12
CA ILE A 4 -7.13 -15.04 -6.04
C ILE A 4 -7.38 -13.60 -6.47
N VAL A 5 -8.05 -12.84 -5.60
CA VAL A 5 -8.39 -11.44 -5.86
C VAL A 5 -7.91 -10.57 -4.69
N ARG A 6 -7.36 -9.39 -5.02
CA ARG A 6 -7.00 -8.38 -4.01
C ARG A 6 -8.26 -7.78 -3.40
N GLY A 7 -8.33 -7.77 -2.08
CA GLY A 7 -9.30 -7.04 -1.27
C GLY A 7 -8.87 -5.59 -1.05
N ARG A 8 -9.19 -5.03 0.12
CA ARG A 8 -8.88 -3.63 0.44
C ARG A 8 -7.38 -3.40 0.62
N CYS A 9 -6.95 -2.17 0.36
CA CYS A 9 -5.60 -1.71 0.63
C CYS A 9 -5.35 -1.56 2.15
N LEU A 10 -4.21 -2.08 2.60
CA LEU A 10 -3.74 -2.05 3.99
C LEU A 10 -2.64 -1.01 4.22
N LEU A 11 -2.39 -0.11 3.26
CA LEU A 11 -1.32 0.88 3.32
C LEU A 11 -1.32 1.69 4.64
N LYS A 12 -2.50 2.11 5.12
CA LYS A 12 -2.61 2.84 6.39
C LYS A 12 -2.14 2.02 7.59
N VAL A 13 -2.45 0.72 7.60
CA VAL A 13 -2.02 -0.21 8.65
C VAL A 13 -0.50 -0.35 8.61
N ARG A 14 0.07 -0.63 7.43
CA ARG A 14 1.53 -0.82 7.27
C ARG A 14 2.34 0.44 7.60
N ILE A 15 1.81 1.62 7.28
CA ILE A 15 2.43 2.91 7.67
C ILE A 15 2.50 3.05 9.19
N ASN A 16 1.41 2.69 9.89
CA ASN A 16 1.36 2.77 11.35
C ASN A 16 2.30 1.73 12.00
N GLU A 17 2.34 0.50 11.48
CA GLU A 17 3.25 -0.56 11.94
C GLU A 17 4.72 -0.19 11.77
N ALA A 18 5.05 0.49 10.66
CA ALA A 18 6.39 1.01 10.40
C ALA A 18 6.74 2.27 11.21
N GLY A 19 5.84 2.77 12.07
CA GLY A 19 6.08 3.95 12.91
C GLY A 19 6.32 5.24 12.14
N THR A 20 5.74 5.38 10.93
CA THR A 20 5.90 6.56 10.08
C THR A 20 4.54 7.17 9.71
N THR A 21 4.54 8.25 8.94
CA THR A 21 3.32 8.92 8.46
C THR A 21 3.21 8.89 6.93
N GLN A 22 2.00 9.09 6.39
CA GLN A 22 1.83 9.26 4.94
C GLN A 22 2.66 10.41 4.38
N SER A 23 2.80 11.51 5.14
CA SER A 23 3.61 12.66 4.72
C SER A 23 5.10 12.32 4.62
N GLU A 24 5.63 11.56 5.57
CA GLU A 24 7.02 11.08 5.54
C GLU A 24 7.26 10.07 4.43
N LEU A 25 6.36 9.10 4.28
CA LEU A 25 6.44 8.11 3.21
C LEU A 25 6.42 8.81 1.85
N ALA A 26 5.46 9.71 1.62
CA ALA A 26 5.35 10.52 0.41
C ALA A 26 6.67 11.21 0.03
N ARG A 27 7.33 11.87 1.00
CA ARG A 27 8.64 12.50 0.79
C ARG A 27 9.74 11.52 0.37
N LYS A 28 9.71 10.29 0.89
CA LYS A 28 10.71 9.25 0.57
C LYS A 28 10.51 8.63 -0.82
N ILE A 29 9.26 8.48 -1.27
CA ILE A 29 8.93 7.75 -2.50
C ILE A 29 8.57 8.64 -3.69
N GLY A 30 8.51 9.96 -3.50
CA GLY A 30 8.24 10.92 -4.58
C GLY A 30 6.77 11.02 -5.00
N TYR A 31 5.84 10.40 -4.27
CA TYR A 31 4.40 10.54 -4.48
C TYR A 31 3.80 11.61 -3.58
N SER A 32 2.66 12.18 -3.97
CA SER A 32 1.96 13.15 -3.12
C SER A 32 1.27 12.46 -1.94
N ARG A 33 1.16 13.15 -0.79
CA ARG A 33 0.36 12.66 0.35
C ARG A 33 -1.09 12.34 -0.07
N GLN A 34 -1.66 13.12 -0.99
CA GLN A 34 -3.01 12.88 -1.51
C GLN A 34 -3.10 11.55 -2.25
N GLN A 35 -2.10 11.20 -3.06
CA GLN A 35 -2.03 9.91 -3.75
C GLN A 35 -2.04 8.75 -2.77
N LEU A 36 -1.22 8.82 -1.71
CA LEU A 36 -1.19 7.83 -0.65
C LEU A 36 -2.55 7.73 0.06
N SER A 37 -3.21 8.86 0.29
CA SER A 37 -4.57 8.89 0.86
C SER A 37 -5.59 8.23 -0.05
N ASN A 38 -5.53 8.46 -1.37
CA ASN A 38 -6.43 7.83 -2.34
C ASN A 38 -6.26 6.30 -2.33
N TRP A 39 -5.02 5.81 -2.30
CA TRP A 39 -4.74 4.37 -2.18
C TRP A 39 -5.19 3.79 -0.85
N ALA A 40 -4.83 4.43 0.27
CA ALA A 40 -5.17 3.96 1.61
C ALA A 40 -6.69 3.90 1.87
N ASN A 41 -7.47 4.73 1.17
CA ASN A 41 -8.93 4.76 1.26
C ASN A 41 -9.62 4.02 0.09
N ASN A 42 -8.88 3.23 -0.70
CA ASN A 42 -9.40 2.46 -1.85
C ASN A 42 -10.13 3.30 -2.91
N ARG A 43 -9.85 4.61 -2.99
CA ARG A 43 -10.41 5.49 -4.02
C ARG A 43 -9.75 5.24 -5.37
N GLU A 44 -8.50 4.82 -5.34
CA GLU A 44 -7.72 4.47 -6.52
C GLU A 44 -6.92 3.19 -6.26
N LYS A 45 -6.70 2.41 -7.32
CA LYS A 45 -5.79 1.26 -7.28
C LYS A 45 -4.35 1.74 -7.41
N MET A 46 -3.49 1.21 -6.56
CA MET A 46 -2.05 1.39 -6.67
C MET A 46 -1.51 0.55 -7.82
N SER A 47 -0.54 1.07 -8.56
CA SER A 47 0.25 0.24 -9.48
C SER A 47 1.14 -0.73 -8.69
N TYR A 48 1.61 -1.79 -9.35
CA TYR A 48 2.49 -2.75 -8.68
C TYR A 48 3.86 -2.13 -8.37
N GLU A 49 4.37 -1.26 -9.22
CA GLU A 49 5.64 -0.54 -9.03
C GLU A 49 5.59 0.34 -7.78
N ALA A 50 4.49 1.08 -7.58
CA ALA A 50 4.30 1.87 -6.37
C ALA A 50 4.21 0.97 -5.11
N ALA A 51 3.56 -0.19 -5.21
CA ALA A 51 3.48 -1.16 -4.12
C ALA A 51 4.88 -1.68 -3.71
N VAL A 52 5.70 -2.07 -4.70
CA VAL A 52 7.08 -2.51 -4.48
C VAL A 52 7.96 -1.41 -3.88
N LEU A 53 7.82 -0.17 -4.36
CA LEU A 53 8.58 0.96 -3.82
C LEU A 53 8.19 1.25 -2.35
N ILE A 54 6.89 1.27 -2.05
CA ILE A 54 6.39 1.47 -0.70
C ILE A 54 6.88 0.38 0.25
N CYS A 55 6.78 -0.88 -0.15
CA CYS A 55 7.11 -2.00 0.74
C CYS A 55 8.60 -2.04 1.08
N ARG A 56 9.48 -1.61 0.16
CA ARG A 56 10.92 -1.41 0.43
C ARG A 56 11.19 -0.35 1.50
N VAL A 57 10.37 0.70 1.56
CA VAL A 57 10.50 1.76 2.58
C VAL A 57 9.88 1.33 3.91
N LEU A 58 8.77 0.59 3.88
CA LEU A 58 8.05 0.14 5.07
C LEU A 58 8.59 -1.16 5.68
N GLY A 59 9.49 -1.86 4.98
CA GLY A 59 10.06 -3.12 5.47
C GLY A 59 9.09 -4.29 5.44
N CYS A 60 8.17 -4.33 4.46
CA CYS A 60 7.21 -5.42 4.27
C CYS A 60 7.24 -5.95 2.82
N HIS A 61 6.43 -6.96 2.53
CA HIS A 61 6.25 -7.45 1.17
C HIS A 61 5.24 -6.59 0.39
N ALA A 62 5.13 -6.76 -0.94
CA ALA A 62 4.15 -5.99 -1.72
C ALA A 62 2.74 -6.56 -1.52
N GLU A 63 2.64 -7.86 -1.33
CA GLU A 63 1.42 -8.62 -1.09
C GLU A 63 0.76 -8.24 0.24
N ASP A 64 1.58 -7.81 1.17
CA ASP A 64 1.21 -7.30 2.48
C ASP A 64 0.35 -6.01 2.41
N LEU A 65 0.43 -5.26 1.31
CA LEU A 65 -0.35 -4.04 1.13
C LEU A 65 -1.83 -4.28 0.86
N TYR A 66 -2.28 -5.53 0.77
CA TYR A 66 -3.64 -5.90 0.43
C TYR A 66 -4.16 -7.08 1.26
N GLU A 67 -5.48 -7.12 1.44
CA GLU A 67 -6.17 -8.37 1.76
C GLU A 67 -6.24 -9.27 0.53
N TRP A 68 -6.37 -10.58 0.75
CA TRP A 68 -6.44 -11.58 -0.31
C TRP A 68 -7.65 -12.48 -0.10
N HIS A 69 -8.50 -12.56 -1.12
CA HIS A 69 -9.69 -13.40 -1.12
C HIS A 69 -9.48 -14.57 -2.09
N PHE A 70 -9.81 -15.77 -1.62
CA PHE A 70 -9.71 -17.02 -2.37
C PHE A 70 -11.11 -17.46 -2.79
N ALA A 71 -11.28 -17.76 -4.08
CA ALA A 71 -12.54 -18.22 -4.68
C ALA A 71 -12.33 -19.45 -5.58
#